data_AF-A0A7C2NTC4-F1
#
_entry.id   AF-A0A7C2NTC4-F1
#
_cell.length_a   1.000
_cell.length_b   1.000
_cell.length_c   1.000
_cell.angle_alpha   90.00
_cell.angle_beta   90.00
_cell.angle_gamma   90.00
#
_symmetry.space_group_name_H-M   'P 1'
#
loop_
_entity.id
_entity.type
_entity.pdbx_description
1 polymer ?
#
loop_
_entity_poly.entity_id
_entity_poly.type
_entity_poly.pdbx_seq_one_letter_code
_entity_poly.pdbx_strand_id
1 'polypeptide(L)'
;DAISDVEGVITPFPGGIVASGSKVGANKYKFLKASTNEKFAPSIRDKVEGTQIPEGVKAVYEIVINGLTADAIKEAMRVGILAATKIPGVVKITAGNYGGKLGKHIINLNELF
;
A
#
# COMPACT_ATOMS: atom_id res chain seq x y z
N ASP A 1 -7.21 6.78 11.94
CA ASP A 1 -7.66 8.09 12.42
C ASP A 1 -8.22 8.94 11.29
N ALA A 2 -7.44 9.61 10.43
CA ALA A 2 -8.03 10.44 9.37
C ALA A 2 -9.03 9.70 8.45
N ILE A 3 -8.79 8.42 8.17
CA ILE A 3 -9.69 7.59 7.36
C ILE A 3 -10.96 7.17 8.12
N SER A 4 -10.94 7.09 9.46
CA SER A 4 -12.12 6.65 10.23
C SER A 4 -13.27 7.66 10.22
N ASP A 5 -12.99 8.90 9.84
CA ASP A 5 -13.99 9.96 9.68
C ASP A 5 -14.61 9.99 8.28
N VAL A 6 -14.13 9.15 7.34
CA VAL A 6 -14.66 9.07 5.97
C VAL A 6 -15.81 8.06 5.93
N GLU A 7 -16.98 8.52 5.52
CA GLU A 7 -18.16 7.67 5.40
C GLU A 7 -18.00 6.64 4.26
N GLY A 8 -18.52 5.44 4.49
CA GLY A 8 -18.60 4.40 3.44
C GLY A 8 -17.28 3.67 3.15
N VAL A 9 -16.27 3.79 4.02
CA VAL A 9 -15.01 3.04 3.92
C VAL A 9 -14.65 2.32 5.22
N ILE A 10 -13.79 1.31 5.10
CA ILE A 10 -13.12 0.63 6.22
C ILE A 10 -11.65 0.36 5.87
N THR A 11 -10.80 0.26 6.89
CA THR A 11 -9.43 -0.26 6.79
C THR A 11 -9.36 -1.63 7.48
N PRO A 12 -9.44 -2.76 6.75
CA PRO A 12 -9.83 -4.05 7.33
C PRO A 12 -8.70 -4.82 8.03
N PHE A 13 -7.47 -4.33 7.99
CA PHE A 13 -6.33 -4.97 8.63
C PHE A 13 -6.27 -4.66 10.14
N PRO A 14 -5.50 -5.42 10.95
CA PRO A 14 -5.35 -5.12 12.38
C PRO A 14 -4.92 -3.68 12.62
N GLY A 15 -5.74 -2.91 13.35
CA GLY A 15 -5.51 -1.48 13.57
C GLY A 15 -5.55 -0.61 12.30
N GLY A 16 -6.08 -1.14 11.19
CA GLY A 16 -6.12 -0.49 9.88
C GLY A 16 -4.82 -0.54 9.10
N ILE A 17 -3.80 -1.28 9.56
CA ILE A 17 -2.43 -1.19 9.05
C ILE A 17 -1.92 -2.55 8.59
N VAL A 18 -1.33 -2.59 7.38
CA VAL A 18 -0.67 -3.77 6.82
C VAL A 18 0.83 -3.68 7.07
N ALA A 19 1.33 -4.59 7.91
CA ALA A 19 2.77 -4.74 8.18
C ALA A 19 3.46 -5.76 7.25
N SER A 20 2.70 -6.47 6.40
CA SER A 20 3.16 -7.66 5.66
C SER A 20 2.70 -7.67 4.20
N GLY A 21 2.97 -6.58 3.46
CA GLY A 21 2.59 -6.44 2.05
C GLY A 21 2.94 -7.67 1.20
N SER A 22 2.06 -8.00 0.25
CA SER A 22 2.11 -9.27 -0.49
C SER A 22 2.18 -9.08 -2.02
N LYS A 23 2.57 -10.15 -2.71
CA LYS A 23 2.47 -10.29 -4.17
C LYS A 23 1.71 -11.58 -4.50
N VAL A 24 1.11 -11.63 -5.69
CA VAL A 24 0.45 -12.83 -6.21
C VAL A 24 1.48 -13.92 -6.47
N GLY A 25 1.18 -15.14 -6.02
CA GLY A 25 2.03 -16.31 -6.16
C GLY A 25 3.32 -16.25 -5.34
N ALA A 26 4.30 -17.07 -5.73
CA ALA A 26 5.63 -17.10 -5.13
C ALA A 26 6.71 -17.53 -6.15
N ASN A 27 7.94 -17.03 -5.94
CA ASN A 27 9.07 -17.34 -6.82
C ASN A 27 9.55 -18.79 -6.63
N LYS A 28 9.72 -19.23 -5.37
CA LYS A 28 10.23 -20.57 -5.01
C LYS A 28 9.12 -21.57 -4.70
N TYR A 29 8.17 -21.20 -3.85
CA TYR A 29 7.12 -22.10 -3.34
C TYR A 29 5.84 -22.01 -4.18
N LYS A 30 5.82 -22.66 -5.35
CA LYS A 30 4.73 -22.52 -6.34
C LYS A 30 3.33 -22.91 -5.87
N PHE A 31 3.23 -23.67 -4.76
CA PHE A 31 1.95 -24.01 -4.13
C PHE A 31 1.33 -22.84 -3.34
N LEU A 32 2.07 -21.76 -3.07
CA LEU A 32 1.55 -20.59 -2.36
C LEU A 32 0.81 -19.65 -3.33
N LYS A 33 -0.42 -19.28 -2.95
CA LYS A 33 -1.26 -18.32 -3.69
C LYS A 33 -0.77 -16.88 -3.55
N ALA A 34 -0.12 -16.54 -2.44
CA ALA A 34 0.48 -15.25 -2.18
C ALA A 34 1.74 -15.43 -1.34
N SER A 35 2.68 -14.49 -1.46
CA SER A 35 3.89 -14.44 -0.63
C SER A 35 4.27 -12.98 -0.38
N THR A 36 5.25 -12.75 0.49
CA THR A 36 5.78 -11.40 0.73
C THR A 36 6.21 -10.75 -0.58
N ASN A 37 5.99 -9.44 -0.73
CA ASN A 37 6.56 -8.69 -1.84
C ASN A 37 7.96 -8.22 -1.47
N GLU A 38 8.97 -9.03 -1.79
CA GLU A 38 10.37 -8.78 -1.44
C GLU A 38 10.90 -7.44 -1.97
N LYS A 39 10.32 -6.92 -3.06
CA LYS A 39 10.70 -5.62 -3.61
C LYS A 39 10.39 -4.46 -2.66
N PHE A 40 9.52 -4.66 -1.68
CA PHE A 40 9.17 -3.67 -0.65
C PHE A 40 9.59 -4.14 0.76
N ALA A 41 10.58 -5.01 0.88
CA ALA A 41 11.08 -5.50 2.17
C ALA A 41 12.42 -4.83 2.56
N PRO A 42 12.43 -3.82 3.46
CA PRO A 42 13.63 -3.04 3.75
C PRO A 42 14.78 -3.87 4.35
N SER A 43 14.48 -4.87 5.17
CA SER A 43 15.48 -5.70 5.86
C SER A 43 16.33 -6.56 4.92
N ILE A 44 15.88 -6.77 3.68
CA ILE A 44 16.58 -7.55 2.66
C ILE A 44 16.84 -6.74 1.39
N ARG A 45 16.69 -5.40 1.44
CA ARG A 45 16.81 -4.49 0.29
C ARG A 45 18.03 -4.80 -0.58
N ASP A 46 19.20 -4.92 0.04
CA ASP A 46 20.48 -5.08 -0.66
C ASP A 46 20.66 -6.47 -1.30
N LYS A 47 19.74 -7.40 -1.03
CA LYS A 47 19.71 -8.76 -1.58
C LYS A 47 18.64 -8.95 -2.65
N VAL A 48 17.79 -7.95 -2.89
CA VAL A 48 16.66 -8.03 -3.81
C VAL A 48 16.93 -7.16 -5.03
N GLU A 49 17.15 -7.80 -6.17
CA GLU A 49 17.27 -7.11 -7.45
C GLU A 49 15.96 -6.37 -7.80
N GLY A 50 16.07 -5.13 -8.27
CA GLY A 50 14.92 -4.30 -8.61
C GLY A 50 14.05 -3.92 -7.41
N THR A 51 14.64 -3.88 -6.21
CA THR A 51 14.00 -3.36 -5.00
C THR A 51 13.40 -1.98 -5.25
N GLN A 52 12.25 -1.74 -4.64
CA GLN A 52 11.51 -0.48 -4.69
C GLN A 52 11.70 0.34 -3.40
N ILE A 53 12.53 -0.15 -2.46
CA ILE A 53 12.89 0.55 -1.23
C ILE A 53 14.02 1.55 -1.54
N PRO A 54 13.76 2.88 -1.41
CA PRO A 54 14.82 3.88 -1.57
C PRO A 54 15.92 3.73 -0.51
N GLU A 55 17.07 4.33 -0.78
CA GLU A 55 18.14 4.43 0.21
C GLU A 55 17.63 5.18 1.47
N GLY A 56 18.11 4.77 2.65
CA GLY A 56 17.69 5.34 3.94
C GLY A 56 16.31 4.89 4.46
N VAL A 57 15.43 4.31 3.62
CA VAL A 57 14.13 3.81 4.07
C VAL A 57 14.27 2.48 4.81
N LYS A 58 13.83 2.45 6.08
CA LYS A 58 13.98 1.29 6.98
C LYS A 58 12.68 0.54 7.28
N ALA A 59 11.53 1.13 6.94
CA ALA A 59 10.21 0.55 7.18
C ALA A 59 9.25 0.96 6.07
N VAL A 60 8.27 0.09 5.80
CA VAL A 60 7.12 0.37 4.91
C VAL A 60 5.89 -0.20 5.59
N TYR A 61 4.80 0.57 5.54
CA TYR A 61 3.46 0.13 5.91
C TYR A 61 2.51 0.39 4.75
N GLU A 62 1.51 -0.46 4.61
CA GLU A 62 0.44 -0.30 3.64
C GLU A 62 -0.88 -0.06 4.38
N ILE A 63 -1.76 0.74 3.79
CA ILE A 63 -3.13 0.94 4.26
C ILE A 63 -4.05 0.42 3.16
N VAL A 64 -4.76 -0.66 3.45
CA VAL A 64 -5.79 -1.20 2.54
C VAL A 64 -7.13 -0.57 2.91
N ILE A 65 -7.86 -0.13 1.88
CA ILE A 65 -9.16 0.54 2.04
C ILE A 65 -10.18 -0.22 1.20
N ASN A 66 -11.26 -0.66 1.84
CA ASN A 66 -12.45 -1.15 1.17
C ASN A 66 -13.53 -0.08 1.31
N GLY A 67 -14.35 0.12 0.28
CA GLY A 67 -15.42 1.13 0.32
C GLY A 67 -16.61 0.81 -0.57
N LEU A 68 -17.71 1.51 -0.31
CA LEU A 68 -18.98 1.35 -1.02
C LEU A 68 -18.95 1.96 -2.43
N THR A 69 -18.16 3.02 -2.63
CA THR A 69 -18.02 3.72 -3.91
C THR A 69 -16.56 4.05 -4.21
N ALA A 70 -16.24 4.25 -5.49
CA ALA A 70 -14.90 4.66 -5.89
C ALA A 70 -14.52 6.03 -5.31
N ASP A 71 -15.48 6.95 -5.23
CA ASP A 71 -15.25 8.30 -4.70
C ASP A 71 -14.97 8.28 -3.19
N ALA A 72 -15.66 7.42 -2.42
CA ALA A 72 -15.37 7.24 -1.01
C ALA A 72 -13.94 6.69 -0.80
N ILE A 73 -13.50 5.73 -1.63
CA ILE A 73 -12.12 5.21 -1.57
C ILE A 73 -11.11 6.30 -1.94
N LYS A 74 -11.37 7.09 -3.00
CA LYS A 74 -10.50 8.21 -3.39
C LYS A 74 -10.35 9.23 -2.28
N GLU A 75 -11.45 9.61 -1.62
CA GLU A 75 -11.41 10.54 -0.50
C GLU A 75 -10.63 9.97 0.68
N ALA A 76 -10.86 8.71 1.03
CA ALA A 76 -10.10 8.01 2.07
C ALA A 76 -8.59 7.97 1.77
N MET A 77 -8.21 7.67 0.53
CA MET A 77 -6.81 7.71 0.10
C MET A 77 -6.23 9.12 0.22
N ARG A 78 -6.96 10.14 -0.25
CA ARG A 78 -6.53 11.54 -0.20
C ARG A 78 -6.28 12.00 1.24
N VAL A 79 -7.26 11.85 2.14
CA VAL A 79 -7.12 12.30 3.53
C VAL A 79 -6.08 11.48 4.30
N GLY A 80 -5.99 10.17 4.02
CA GLY A 80 -4.98 9.30 4.62
C GLY A 80 -3.56 9.72 4.24
N ILE A 81 -3.32 10.03 2.96
CA ILE A 81 -2.02 10.51 2.48
C ILE A 81 -1.69 11.88 3.08
N LEU A 82 -2.62 12.85 3.06
CA LEU A 82 -2.40 14.17 3.65
C LEU A 82 -2.11 14.12 5.16
N ALA A 83 -2.70 13.16 5.88
CA ALA A 83 -2.40 12.95 7.29
C ALA A 83 -1.01 12.31 7.47
N ALA A 84 -0.68 11.29 6.68
CA ALA A 84 0.60 10.59 6.77
C ALA A 84 1.79 11.51 6.48
N THR A 85 1.70 12.38 5.47
CA THR A 85 2.79 13.29 5.08
C THR A 85 3.11 14.38 6.11
N LYS A 86 2.28 14.55 7.14
CA LYS A 86 2.58 15.46 8.26
C LYS A 86 3.58 14.89 9.25
N ILE A 87 3.89 13.60 9.19
CA ILE A 87 4.78 12.94 10.14
C ILE A 87 6.24 13.10 9.70
N PRO A 88 7.12 13.70 10.54
CA PRO A 88 8.55 13.79 10.23
C PRO A 88 9.17 12.41 9.98
N GLY A 89 9.96 12.30 8.92
CA GLY A 89 10.64 11.06 8.54
C GLY A 89 9.89 10.21 7.51
N VAL A 90 8.67 10.58 7.10
CA VAL A 90 8.03 9.98 5.92
C VAL A 90 8.80 10.41 4.67
N VAL A 91 9.34 9.43 3.93
CA VAL A 91 10.22 9.67 2.78
C VAL A 91 9.45 9.66 1.45
N LYS A 92 8.48 8.76 1.30
CA LYS A 92 7.78 8.53 0.03
C LYS A 92 6.39 7.96 0.26
N ILE A 93 5.45 8.35 -0.59
CA ILE A 93 4.12 7.73 -0.74
C ILE A 93 4.05 7.06 -2.12
N THR A 94 3.46 5.86 -2.17
CA THR A 94 3.22 5.10 -3.40
C THR A 94 2.01 4.18 -3.19
N ALA A 95 1.54 3.52 -4.24
CA ALA A 95 0.45 2.54 -4.18
C ALA A 95 0.85 1.20 -4.79
N GLY A 96 0.33 0.11 -4.22
CA GLY A 96 0.43 -1.23 -4.79
C GLY A 96 -0.50 -1.40 -6.01
N ASN A 97 -0.02 -2.09 -7.04
CA ASN A 97 -0.84 -2.43 -8.20
C ASN A 97 -0.35 -3.75 -8.84
N TYR A 98 -1.18 -4.30 -9.73
CA TYR A 98 -0.89 -5.54 -10.46
C TYR A 98 -0.70 -5.27 -11.97
N GLY A 99 -0.16 -4.10 -12.33
CA GLY A 99 0.09 -3.70 -13.71
C GLY A 99 -1.16 -3.57 -14.58
N GLY A 100 -2.31 -3.26 -13.97
CA GLY A 100 -3.61 -3.16 -14.67
C GLY A 100 -4.20 -4.50 -15.14
N LYS A 101 -3.63 -5.63 -14.70
CA LYS A 101 -4.03 -6.97 -15.20
C LYS A 101 -5.04 -7.71 -14.32
N LEU A 102 -5.33 -7.20 -13.13
CA LEU A 102 -6.14 -7.92 -12.12
C LEU A 102 -7.34 -7.11 -11.63
N GLY A 103 -7.12 -5.86 -11.20
CA GLY A 103 -8.18 -5.00 -10.68
C GLY A 103 -8.93 -4.28 -11.79
N LYS A 104 -10.27 -4.23 -11.67
CA LYS A 104 -11.14 -3.44 -12.56
C LYS A 104 -11.01 -1.92 -12.32
N HIS A 105 -10.74 -1.54 -11.07
CA HIS A 105 -10.66 -0.15 -10.66
C HIS A 105 -9.20 0.31 -10.57
N ILE A 106 -8.92 1.49 -11.10
CA ILE A 106 -7.63 2.14 -11.04
C ILE A 106 -7.84 3.50 -10.37
N ILE A 107 -7.07 3.78 -9.33
CA ILE A 107 -7.06 5.07 -8.65
C ILE A 107 -5.65 5.64 -8.81
N ASN A 108 -5.52 6.68 -9.63
CA ASN A 108 -4.25 7.37 -9.84
C ASN A 108 -4.00 8.35 -8.70
N LEU A 109 -2.91 8.19 -7.94
CA LEU A 109 -2.58 9.10 -6.84
C LEU A 109 -2.45 10.56 -7.29
N ASN A 110 -2.01 10.78 -8.53
CA ASN A 110 -1.86 12.11 -9.11
C ASN A 110 -3.20 12.83 -9.36
N GLU A 111 -4.32 12.12 -9.36
CA GLU A 111 -5.66 12.71 -9.53
C GLU A 111 -6.34 13.02 -8.19
N LEU A 112 -5.67 12.77 -7.06
CA LEU A 112 -6.21 12.99 -5.72
C LEU A 112 -5.90 14.40 -5.17
N PHE A 113 -5.06 15.18 -5.86
CA PHE A 113 -4.52 16.46 -5.38
C PHE A 113 -4.54 17.52 -6.46
#